data_AF-A0A226QH98-F1
#
_entry.id   AF-A0A226QH98-F1
#
_cell.length_a   1.000
_cell.length_b   1.000
_cell.length_c   1.000
_cell.angle_alpha   90.00
_cell.angle_beta   90.00
_cell.angle_gamma   90.00
#
_symmetry.space_group_name_H-M   'P 1'
#
loop_
_entity.id
_entity.type
_entity.pdbx_description
1 polymer ?
#
loop_
_entity_poly.entity_id
_entity_poly.type
_entity_poly.pdbx_seq_one_letter_code
_entity_poly.pdbx_strand_id
1 'polypeptide(L)'
;MDLNINVEDLLQKLEQQYKEHETTSREIEDLLDEQLGLLKSMLEKLKPIYSWYFKKGLVFTHPTIKIRSPLGPILGYDRKENEVIVFNIQKNHPEKVYLHDNKVRKFYSLYELVRDGFFSDAVNGLQYLGKMLKNYVNENNEYIKELKAQIEEINLMNK
;
A
#
# COMPACT_ATOMS: atom_id res chain seq x y z
N MET A 1 50.00 19.42 0.52
CA MET A 1 49.04 19.66 -0.57
C MET A 1 48.24 20.87 -0.15
N ASP A 2 48.63 22.03 -0.66
CA ASP A 2 47.88 23.25 -0.41
C ASP A 2 46.55 23.15 -1.14
N LEU A 3 45.45 23.20 -0.38
CA LEU A 3 44.12 23.37 -0.91
C LEU A 3 44.04 24.78 -1.51
N ASN A 4 44.43 24.90 -2.78
CA ASN A 4 44.20 26.10 -3.57
C ASN A 4 42.72 26.14 -3.98
N ILE A 5 41.83 26.24 -2.98
CA ILE A 5 40.40 26.42 -3.17
C ILE A 5 40.18 27.91 -3.34
N ASN A 6 39.65 28.30 -4.50
CA ASN A 6 39.08 29.62 -4.67
C ASN A 6 37.76 29.70 -3.88
N VAL A 7 37.84 30.20 -2.65
CA VAL A 7 36.73 30.28 -1.70
C VAL A 7 35.54 31.06 -2.29
N GLU A 8 35.81 32.10 -3.08
CA GLU A 8 34.78 32.93 -3.69
C GLU A 8 33.96 32.15 -4.75
N ASP A 9 34.64 31.42 -5.63
CA ASP A 9 34.01 30.54 -6.62
C ASP A 9 33.21 29.40 -5.94
N LEU A 10 33.74 28.86 -4.84
CA LEU A 10 33.04 27.84 -4.07
C LEU A 10 31.76 28.39 -3.41
N LEU A 11 31.81 29.59 -2.83
CA LEU A 11 30.63 30.23 -2.23
C LEU A 11 29.55 30.52 -3.28
N GLN A 12 29.92 30.99 -4.47
CA GLN A 12 28.97 31.21 -5.56
C GLN A 12 28.30 29.91 -6.02
N LYS A 13 29.05 28.80 -6.10
CA LYS A 13 28.50 27.48 -6.42
C LYS A 13 27.54 26.97 -5.36
N LEU A 14 27.90 27.12 -4.08
CA LEU A 14 27.04 26.72 -2.96
C LEU A 14 25.73 27.54 -2.93
N GLU A 15 25.80 28.85 -3.19
CA GLU A 15 24.62 29.71 -3.27
C GLU A 15 23.67 29.27 -4.41
N GLN A 16 24.23 28.90 -5.57
CA GLN A 16 23.43 28.38 -6.68
C GLN A 16 22.79 27.02 -6.34
N GLN A 17 23.54 26.10 -5.74
CA GLN A 17 23.02 24.80 -5.29
C GLN A 17 21.94 24.95 -4.20
N TYR A 18 22.10 25.93 -3.32
CA TYR A 18 21.12 26.21 -2.28
C TYR A 18 19.80 26.71 -2.87
N LYS A 19 19.85 27.61 -3.86
CA LYS A 19 18.64 28.07 -4.57
C LYS A 19 17.94 26.93 -5.31
N GLU A 20 18.70 26.07 -5.98
CA GLU A 20 18.16 24.88 -6.63
C GLU A 20 17.50 23.94 -5.61
N HIS A 21 18.17 23.67 -4.49
CA HIS A 21 17.63 22.87 -3.39
C HIS A 21 16.33 23.45 -2.84
N GLU A 22 16.25 24.76 -2.59
CA GLU A 22 15.02 25.41 -2.12
C GLU A 22 13.87 25.24 -3.11
N THR A 23 14.11 25.45 -4.40
CA THR A 23 13.09 25.27 -5.44
C THR A 23 12.60 23.82 -5.48
N THR A 24 13.51 22.85 -5.54
CA THR A 24 13.13 21.43 -5.58
C THR A 24 12.46 20.97 -4.30
N SER A 25 12.84 21.50 -3.14
CA SER A 25 12.21 21.14 -1.86
C SER A 25 10.77 21.59 -1.79
N ARG A 26 10.47 22.80 -2.29
CA ARG A 26 9.09 23.30 -2.36
C ARG A 26 8.24 22.47 -3.33
N GLU A 27 8.78 22.15 -4.50
CA GLU A 27 8.10 21.30 -5.48
C GLU A 27 7.79 19.91 -4.91
N ILE A 28 8.71 19.32 -4.14
CA ILE A 28 8.49 18.05 -3.46
C ILE A 28 7.32 18.15 -2.48
N GLU A 29 7.28 19.17 -1.61
CA GLU A 29 6.18 19.32 -0.63
C GLU A 29 4.83 19.55 -1.33
N ASP A 30 4.78 20.36 -2.39
CA ASP A 30 3.55 20.60 -3.18
C ASP A 30 3.01 19.27 -3.77
N LEU A 31 3.90 18.42 -4.30
CA LEU A 31 3.54 17.12 -4.86
C LEU A 31 3.09 16.13 -3.76
N LEU A 32 3.73 16.15 -2.59
CA LEU A 32 3.32 15.31 -1.45
C LEU A 32 1.92 15.71 -0.95
N ASP A 33 1.63 17.02 -0.89
CA ASP A 33 0.32 17.54 -0.50
C ASP A 33 -0.77 17.17 -1.52
N GLU A 34 -0.46 17.24 -2.82
CA GLU A 34 -1.38 16.80 -3.88
C GLU A 34 -1.69 15.30 -3.73
N GLN A 35 -0.66 14.46 -3.59
CA GLN A 35 -0.84 13.01 -3.40
C GLN A 35 -1.65 12.69 -2.12
N LEU A 36 -1.39 13.41 -1.03
CA LEU A 36 -2.15 13.27 0.21
C LEU A 36 -3.63 13.63 0.01
N GLY A 37 -3.92 14.72 -0.72
CA GLY A 37 -5.27 15.15 -1.05
C GLY A 37 -6.03 14.10 -1.88
N LEU A 38 -5.38 13.56 -2.92
CA LEU A 38 -5.93 12.50 -3.75
C LEU A 38 -6.24 11.24 -2.93
N LEU A 39 -5.30 10.81 -2.10
CA LEU A 39 -5.47 9.60 -1.28
C LEU A 39 -6.61 9.74 -0.26
N LYS A 40 -6.71 10.89 0.42
CA LYS A 40 -7.83 11.20 1.32
C LYS A 40 -9.17 11.15 0.58
N SER A 41 -9.24 11.76 -0.60
CA SER A 41 -10.45 11.76 -1.44
C SER A 41 -10.87 10.35 -1.84
N MET A 42 -9.91 9.50 -2.22
CA MET A 42 -10.19 8.10 -2.58
C MET A 42 -10.70 7.28 -1.40
N LEU A 43 -10.11 7.43 -0.22
CA LEU A 43 -10.55 6.72 0.99
C LEU A 43 -11.98 7.09 1.34
N GLU A 44 -12.33 8.38 1.36
CA GLU A 44 -13.70 8.82 1.63
C GLU A 44 -14.70 8.31 0.59
N LYS A 45 -14.37 8.41 -0.71
CA LYS A 45 -15.23 7.91 -1.79
C LYS A 45 -15.46 6.40 -1.71
N LEU A 46 -14.43 5.64 -1.35
CA LEU A 46 -14.48 4.17 -1.31
C LEU A 46 -14.94 3.61 0.04
N LYS A 47 -15.18 4.47 1.04
CA LYS A 47 -15.64 4.09 2.38
C LYS A 47 -16.85 3.18 2.41
N PRO A 48 -17.92 3.40 1.62
CA PRO A 48 -19.04 2.48 1.58
C PRO A 48 -18.62 1.07 1.14
N ILE A 49 -17.68 0.96 0.21
CA ILE A 49 -17.23 -0.31 -0.38
C ILE A 49 -16.40 -1.11 0.62
N TYR A 50 -15.33 -0.53 1.18
CA TYR A 50 -14.51 -1.26 2.14
C TYR A 50 -15.27 -1.57 3.43
N SER A 51 -16.20 -0.69 3.85
CA SER A 51 -17.05 -0.97 5.00
C SER A 51 -18.00 -2.15 4.74
N TRP A 52 -18.50 -2.28 3.52
CA TRP A 52 -19.33 -3.41 3.12
C TRP A 52 -18.52 -4.72 3.15
N TYR A 53 -17.31 -4.74 2.58
CA TYR A 53 -16.42 -5.91 2.64
C TYR A 53 -16.12 -6.35 4.06
N PHE A 54 -15.77 -5.40 4.94
CA PHE A 54 -15.49 -5.67 6.35
C PHE A 54 -16.71 -6.28 7.08
N LYS A 55 -17.90 -5.71 6.88
CA LYS A 55 -19.15 -6.23 7.45
C LYS A 55 -19.50 -7.64 6.98
N LYS A 56 -19.07 -8.03 5.77
CA LYS A 56 -19.25 -9.38 5.22
C LYS A 56 -18.17 -10.36 5.68
N GLY A 57 -17.21 -9.93 6.49
CA GLY A 57 -16.09 -10.78 6.93
C GLY A 57 -15.14 -11.15 5.79
N LEU A 58 -15.13 -10.36 4.70
CA LEU A 58 -14.24 -10.60 3.58
C LEU A 58 -12.85 -10.04 3.89
N VAL A 59 -11.82 -10.86 3.68
CA VAL A 59 -10.43 -10.42 3.78
C VAL A 59 -10.06 -9.55 2.58
N PHE A 60 -9.24 -8.55 2.82
CA PHE A 60 -8.72 -7.64 1.80
C PHE A 60 -7.43 -8.21 1.20
N THR A 61 -7.31 -8.11 -0.12
CA THR A 61 -6.13 -8.49 -0.89
C THR A 61 -5.65 -7.32 -1.75
N HIS A 62 -4.45 -7.45 -2.29
CA HIS A 62 -3.83 -6.45 -3.16
C HIS A 62 -3.46 -7.09 -4.51
N PRO A 63 -3.47 -6.36 -5.64
CA PRO A 63 -3.10 -6.91 -6.94
C PRO A 63 -1.66 -7.41 -7.03
N THR A 64 -0.73 -6.78 -6.31
CA THR A 64 0.72 -7.09 -6.37
C THR A 64 1.32 -7.54 -5.05
N ILE A 65 0.64 -7.30 -3.92
CA ILE A 65 1.13 -7.63 -2.58
C ILE A 65 0.42 -8.90 -2.13
N LYS A 66 1.15 -10.02 -2.06
CA LYS A 66 0.62 -11.36 -1.75
C LYS A 66 0.35 -11.56 -0.25
N ILE A 67 -0.32 -10.59 0.37
CA ILE A 67 -0.70 -10.57 1.78
C ILE A 67 -2.22 -10.41 1.86
N ARG A 68 -2.82 -10.96 2.92
CA ARG A 68 -4.24 -10.82 3.23
C ARG A 68 -4.40 -10.01 4.50
N SER A 69 -5.35 -9.08 4.50
CA SER A 69 -5.65 -8.22 5.65
C SER A 69 -7.11 -8.38 6.06
N PRO A 70 -7.41 -8.75 7.32
CA PRO A 70 -8.79 -8.69 7.83
C PRO A 70 -9.17 -7.28 8.31
N LEU A 71 -8.22 -6.35 8.41
CA LEU A 71 -8.42 -5.02 9.02
C LEU A 71 -8.98 -3.99 8.04
N GLY A 72 -8.67 -4.16 6.75
CA GLY A 72 -9.03 -3.24 5.69
C GLY A 72 -8.05 -3.27 4.52
N PRO A 73 -8.25 -2.37 3.53
CA PRO A 73 -7.43 -2.30 2.33
C PRO A 73 -5.93 -2.26 2.63
N ILE A 74 -5.15 -3.00 1.86
CA ILE A 74 -3.68 -2.95 1.90
C ILE A 74 -3.24 -1.72 1.11
N LEU A 75 -2.46 -0.85 1.74
CA LEU A 75 -2.00 0.40 1.16
C LEU A 75 -0.52 0.41 0.78
N GLY A 76 0.25 -0.59 1.22
CA GLY A 76 1.68 -0.65 0.92
C GLY A 76 2.35 -1.83 1.62
N TYR A 77 3.59 -2.10 1.22
CA TYR A 77 4.42 -3.12 1.85
C TYR A 77 5.87 -2.63 1.95
N ASP A 78 6.30 -2.38 3.18
CA ASP A 78 7.66 -2.01 3.50
C ASP A 78 8.53 -3.27 3.55
N ARG A 79 9.25 -3.52 2.47
CA ARG A 79 10.11 -4.70 2.33
C ARG A 79 11.31 -4.69 3.26
N LYS A 80 11.78 -3.50 3.67
CA LYS A 80 12.98 -3.37 4.52
C LYS A 80 12.64 -3.81 5.93
N GLU A 81 11.51 -3.34 6.44
CA GLU A 81 11.03 -3.65 7.80
C GLU A 81 10.12 -4.88 7.84
N ASN A 82 9.75 -5.44 6.69
CA ASN A 82 8.81 -6.56 6.54
C ASN A 82 7.44 -6.26 7.19
N GLU A 83 6.97 -5.02 6.99
CA GLU A 83 5.73 -4.48 7.55
C GLU A 83 4.71 -4.21 6.43
N VAL A 84 3.46 -4.67 6.60
CA VAL A 84 2.37 -4.30 5.70
C VAL A 84 1.64 -3.07 6.22
N ILE A 85 1.37 -2.11 5.34
CA ILE A 85 0.58 -0.93 5.67
C ILE A 85 -0.86 -1.20 5.27
N VAL A 86 -1.78 -1.10 6.22
CA VAL A 86 -3.20 -1.36 6.00
C VAL A 86 -4.04 -0.21 6.52
N PHE A 87 -5.12 0.14 5.83
CA PHE A 87 -6.12 1.05 6.37
C PHE A 87 -6.99 0.31 7.39
N ASN A 88 -6.82 0.58 8.68
CA ASN A 88 -7.66 -0.03 9.70
C ASN A 88 -9.04 0.62 9.69
N ILE A 89 -10.06 -0.11 9.22
CA ILE A 89 -11.42 0.41 9.06
C ILE A 89 -12.04 0.81 10.40
N GLN A 90 -11.77 0.04 11.47
CA GLN A 90 -12.35 0.30 12.78
C GLN A 90 -11.77 1.55 13.43
N LYS A 91 -10.46 1.79 13.22
CA LYS A 91 -9.77 2.96 13.79
C LYS A 91 -9.72 4.17 12.85
N ASN A 92 -10.11 3.98 11.59
CA ASN A 92 -10.15 5.02 10.56
C ASN A 92 -8.79 5.69 10.30
N HIS A 93 -7.70 4.92 10.35
CA HIS A 93 -6.36 5.38 10.00
C HIS A 93 -5.49 4.21 9.50
N PRO A 94 -4.39 4.49 8.77
CA PRO A 94 -3.41 3.46 8.44
C PRO A 94 -2.66 2.92 9.66
N GLU A 95 -2.30 1.65 9.62
CA GLU A 95 -1.42 0.99 10.58
C GLU A 95 -0.34 0.20 9.84
N LYS A 96 0.89 0.23 10.37
CA LYS A 96 1.90 -0.78 10.03
C LYS A 96 1.65 -2.02 10.88
N VAL A 97 1.60 -3.17 10.22
CA VAL A 97 1.38 -4.49 10.84
C VAL A 97 2.56 -5.39 10.53
N TYR A 98 3.17 -5.94 11.57
CA TYR A 98 4.28 -6.87 11.43
C TYR A 98 3.76 -8.25 11.00
N LEU A 99 4.33 -8.85 9.95
CA LEU A 99 3.85 -10.14 9.44
C LEU A 99 4.18 -11.33 10.34
N HIS A 100 5.24 -11.22 11.15
CA HIS A 100 5.61 -12.28 12.10
C HIS A 100 4.96 -12.13 13.48
N ASP A 101 4.45 -10.94 13.81
CA ASP A 101 3.72 -10.68 15.04
C ASP A 101 2.59 -9.66 14.81
N ASN A 102 1.46 -10.21 14.40
CA ASN A 102 0.25 -9.48 14.01
C ASN A 102 -0.37 -8.68 15.18
N LYS A 103 0.16 -8.84 16.41
CA LYS A 103 -0.25 -8.11 17.61
C LYS A 103 0.42 -6.74 17.68
N VAL A 104 1.62 -6.57 17.09
CA VAL A 104 2.30 -5.27 17.04
C VAL A 104 1.73 -4.46 15.89
N ARG A 105 0.98 -3.42 16.24
CA ARG A 105 0.40 -2.47 15.29
C ARG A 105 0.82 -1.07 15.67
N LYS A 106 1.40 -0.35 14.71
CA LYS A 106 1.85 1.02 14.91
C LYS A 106 0.96 1.95 14.09
N PHE A 107 0.53 3.05 14.70
CA PHE A 107 -0.11 4.13 13.96
C PHE A 107 0.82 4.58 12.84
N TYR A 108 0.23 4.87 11.68
CA TYR A 108 0.96 5.36 10.53
C TYR A 108 0.07 6.37 9.79
N SER A 109 0.54 7.59 9.62
CA SER A 109 -0.26 8.64 9.00
C SER A 109 -0.30 8.49 7.48
N LEU A 110 -1.31 9.10 6.85
CA LEU A 110 -1.36 9.17 5.39
C LEU A 110 -0.22 10.01 4.80
N TYR A 111 0.27 11.01 5.53
CA TYR A 111 1.42 11.80 5.08
C TYR A 111 2.70 10.96 5.08
N GLU A 112 2.97 10.19 6.15
CA GLU A 112 4.11 9.27 6.18
C GLU A 112 4.02 8.23 5.06
N LEU A 113 2.83 7.69 4.79
CA LEU A 113 2.62 6.76 3.68
C LEU A 113 3.04 7.35 2.33
N VAL A 114 2.61 8.58 2.05
CA VAL A 114 2.90 9.27 0.80
C VAL A 114 4.39 9.63 0.71
N ARG A 115 4.93 10.25 1.77
CA ARG A 115 6.35 10.62 1.90
C ARG A 115 7.28 9.42 1.73
N ASP A 116 6.90 8.27 2.29
CA ASP A 116 7.72 7.05 2.23
C ASP A 116 7.55 6.29 0.91
N GLY A 117 6.80 6.84 -0.06
CA GLY A 117 6.73 6.35 -1.44
C GLY A 117 5.65 5.30 -1.71
N PHE A 118 4.69 5.11 -0.80
CA PHE A 118 3.65 4.09 -0.94
C PHE A 118 2.38 4.57 -1.65
N PHE A 119 2.37 5.78 -2.21
CA PHE A 119 1.19 6.35 -2.88
C PHE A 119 0.64 5.45 -3.99
N SER A 120 1.51 4.95 -4.88
CA SER A 120 1.07 4.10 -6.00
C SER A 120 0.48 2.76 -5.52
N ASP A 121 1.10 2.13 -4.52
CA ASP A 121 0.56 0.92 -3.90
C ASP A 121 -0.82 1.18 -3.28
N ALA A 122 -0.97 2.28 -2.55
CA ALA A 122 -2.25 2.65 -1.94
C ALA A 122 -3.35 2.84 -2.97
N VAL A 123 -3.06 3.57 -4.06
CA VAL A 123 -4.00 3.78 -5.16
C VAL A 123 -4.39 2.43 -5.80
N ASN A 124 -3.41 1.56 -6.06
CA ASN A 124 -3.65 0.24 -6.66
C ASN A 124 -4.53 -0.65 -5.76
N GLY A 125 -4.23 -0.70 -4.46
CA GLY A 125 -5.01 -1.45 -3.49
C GLY A 125 -6.45 -0.96 -3.36
N LEU A 126 -6.64 0.36 -3.33
CA LEU A 126 -7.96 0.97 -3.26
C LEU A 126 -8.78 0.75 -4.53
N GLN A 127 -8.19 0.90 -5.72
CA GLN A 127 -8.87 0.62 -6.98
C GLN A 127 -9.23 -0.86 -7.14
N TYR A 128 -8.42 -1.75 -6.57
CA TYR A 128 -8.66 -3.19 -6.62
C TYR A 128 -9.91 -3.65 -5.87
N LEU A 129 -10.42 -2.84 -4.92
CA LEU A 129 -11.69 -3.13 -4.22
C LEU A 129 -12.86 -3.37 -5.18
N GLY A 130 -12.88 -2.71 -6.35
CA GLY A 130 -13.91 -2.91 -7.38
C GLY A 130 -13.83 -4.26 -8.11
N LYS A 131 -12.70 -4.98 -8.01
CA LYS A 131 -12.45 -6.25 -8.70
C LYS A 131 -12.33 -7.44 -7.75
N MET A 132 -12.07 -7.18 -6.45
CA MET A 132 -11.74 -8.19 -5.46
C MET A 132 -12.78 -9.33 -5.37
N LEU A 133 -14.08 -9.00 -5.28
CA LEU A 133 -15.11 -10.04 -5.17
C LEU A 133 -15.20 -10.92 -6.43
N LYS A 134 -15.07 -10.32 -7.62
CA LYS A 134 -15.05 -11.07 -8.88
C LYS A 134 -13.87 -12.05 -8.91
N ASN A 135 -12.70 -11.61 -8.44
CA ASN A 135 -11.52 -12.46 -8.38
C ASN A 135 -11.71 -13.62 -7.39
N TYR A 136 -12.31 -13.38 -6.21
CA TYR A 136 -12.64 -14.47 -5.28
C TYR A 136 -13.63 -15.48 -5.87
N VAL A 137 -14.65 -15.03 -6.61
CA VAL A 137 -15.57 -15.95 -7.30
C VAL A 137 -14.82 -16.81 -8.32
N ASN A 138 -13.92 -16.21 -9.08
CA ASN A 138 -13.11 -16.95 -10.06
C ASN A 138 -12.18 -17.98 -9.38
N GLU A 139 -11.44 -17.57 -8.35
CA GLU A 139 -10.57 -18.45 -7.56
C GLU A 139 -11.35 -19.62 -6.95
N ASN A 140 -12.52 -19.35 -6.36
CA ASN A 140 -13.38 -20.38 -5.79
C ASN A 140 -13.89 -21.36 -6.86
N ASN A 141 -14.24 -20.88 -8.05
CA ASN A 141 -14.72 -21.74 -9.13
C ASN A 141 -13.62 -22.68 -9.63
N GLU A 142 -12.39 -22.21 -9.78
CA GLU A 142 -11.26 -23.08 -10.13
C GLU A 142 -10.98 -24.11 -9.03
N TYR A 143 -10.96 -23.69 -7.77
CA TYR A 143 -10.76 -24.62 -6.65
C TYR A 143 -11.89 -25.67 -6.55
N ILE A 144 -13.14 -25.30 -6.82
CA ILE A 144 -14.26 -26.25 -6.89
C ILE A 144 -14.04 -27.30 -8.00
N LYS A 145 -13.53 -26.90 -9.17
CA LYS A 145 -13.23 -27.85 -10.25
C LYS A 145 -12.14 -28.83 -9.83
N GLU A 146 -11.08 -28.33 -9.21
CA GLU A 146 -9.98 -29.17 -8.71
C GLU A 146 -10.47 -30.19 -7.68
N LEU A 147 -11.27 -29.75 -6.71
CA LEU A 147 -11.85 -30.63 -5.69
C LEU A 147 -12.75 -31.71 -6.31
N LYS A 148 -13.57 -31.35 -7.31
CA LYS A 148 -14.42 -32.32 -8.02
C LYS A 148 -13.57 -33.37 -8.74
N ALA A 149 -12.52 -32.95 -9.43
CA ALA A 149 -11.63 -33.88 -10.15
C ALA A 149 -10.95 -34.88 -9.19
N GLN A 150 -10.48 -34.42 -8.02
CA GLN A 150 -9.89 -35.28 -7.01
C GLN A 150 -10.89 -36.32 -6.47
N ILE A 151 -12.15 -35.92 -6.26
CA ILE A 151 -13.21 -36.84 -5.81
C ILE A 151 -13.51 -37.88 -6.90
N GLU A 152 -13.59 -37.47 -8.16
CA GLU A 152 -13.84 -38.38 -9.29
C GLU A 152 -12.71 -39.41 -9.46
N GLU A 153 -11.46 -38.99 -9.34
CA GLU A 153 -10.28 -39.86 -9.42
C GLU A 153 -10.33 -40.99 -8.36
N ILE A 154 -10.59 -40.65 -7.10
CA ILE A 154 -10.71 -41.65 -6.02
C ILE A 154 -11.90 -42.59 -6.24
N ASN A 155 -13.04 -42.07 -6.71
CA ASN A 155 -14.21 -42.89 -7.01
C ASN A 155 -13.97 -43.88 -8.15
N LEU A 156 -13.11 -43.54 -9.11
CA LEU A 156 -12.70 -44.44 -10.20
C LEU A 156 -11.71 -45.50 -9.71
N MET A 157 -10.80 -45.17 -8.80
CA MET A 157 -9.86 -46.14 -8.21
C MET A 157 -10.53 -47.18 -7.31
N ASN A 158 -11.70 -46.85 -6.75
CA ASN A 158 -12.47 -47.73 -5.87
C ASN A 158 -13.53 -48.58 -6.61
N LYS A 159 -13.58 -48.52 -7.95
CA LYS A 159 -14.43 -49.37 -8.80
C LYS A 159 -13.59 -50.46 -9.46
#